data_AF-A0A9N9S9S5-F1
#
_entry.id   AF-A0A9N9S9S5-F1
#
_cell.length_a   1.000
_cell.length_b   1.000
_cell.length_c   1.000
_cell.angle_alpha   90.00
_cell.angle_beta   90.00
_cell.angle_gamma   90.00
#
_symmetry.space_group_name_H-M   'P 1'
#
loop_
_entity.id
_entity.type
_entity.pdbx_description
1 polymer ?
#
loop_
_entity_poly.entity_id
_entity_poly.type
_entity_poly.pdbx_seq_one_letter_code
_entity_poly.pdbx_strand_id
1 'polypeptide(L)'
;MCCGSKSLDNTALEADSRQRNSSFYKSQMTLHLYFMTAVLWGVTNVLLKRNSKGIKDIKIENSKVNQILAELKYLATNWKYFTTFGVNQLGSVLYFYALNQKLSSLSVAVIFTNSLTMLITSVTSIVLENHKISLRILLGGVLVTLGSSLICISHES
;
A
#
# COMPACT_ATOMS: atom_id res chain seq x y z
N MET A 1 13.38 23.00 -50.85
CA MET A 1 13.02 21.64 -50.38
C MET A 1 13.16 21.42 -48.86
N CYS A 2 13.44 22.43 -48.01
CA CYS A 2 13.68 22.24 -46.57
C CYS A 2 12.46 22.38 -45.63
N CYS A 3 11.26 22.65 -46.15
CA CYS A 3 10.08 22.89 -45.30
C CYS A 3 9.47 21.60 -44.72
N GLY A 4 9.61 20.47 -45.43
CA GLY A 4 9.08 19.17 -44.98
C GLY A 4 9.87 18.54 -43.83
N SER A 5 11.20 18.68 -43.80
CA SER A 5 12.04 18.10 -42.74
C SER A 5 11.80 18.76 -41.39
N LYS A 6 11.69 20.10 -41.33
CA LYS A 6 11.40 20.82 -40.09
C LYS A 6 10.02 20.50 -39.51
N SER A 7 9.03 20.26 -40.38
CA SER A 7 7.69 19.86 -39.95
C SER A 7 7.67 18.46 -39.36
N LEU A 8 8.42 17.52 -39.94
CA LEU A 8 8.55 16.15 -39.44
C LEU A 8 9.31 16.10 -38.11
N ASP A 9 10.41 16.85 -37.98
CA ASP A 9 11.18 16.93 -36.73
C ASP A 9 10.36 17.53 -35.59
N ASN A 10 9.59 18.60 -35.86
CA ASN A 10 8.70 19.20 -34.86
C ASN A 10 7.59 18.24 -34.43
N THR A 11 7.02 17.49 -35.36
CA THR A 11 5.98 16.50 -35.05
C THR A 11 6.54 15.35 -34.21
N ALA A 12 7.77 14.90 -34.50
CA ALA A 12 8.45 13.87 -33.73
C ALA A 12 8.80 14.36 -32.30
N LEU A 13 9.27 15.60 -32.15
CA LEU A 13 9.52 16.24 -30.86
C LEU A 13 8.24 16.44 -30.03
N GLU A 14 7.14 16.82 -30.68
CA GLU A 14 5.84 16.96 -30.05
C GLU A 14 5.23 15.60 -29.64
N ALA A 15 5.48 14.54 -30.40
CA ALA A 15 5.06 13.18 -30.05
C ALA A 15 5.89 12.63 -28.88
N ASP A 16 7.21 12.81 -28.90
CA ASP A 16 8.13 12.41 -27.84
C ASP A 16 7.84 13.16 -26.52
N SER A 17 7.62 14.48 -26.56
CA SER A 17 7.23 15.26 -25.39
C SER A 17 5.86 14.87 -24.83
N ARG A 18 4.86 14.59 -25.69
CA ARG A 18 3.57 14.05 -25.25
C ARG A 18 3.69 12.67 -24.63
N GLN A 19 4.54 11.80 -25.17
CA GLN A 19 4.77 10.47 -24.64
C GLN A 19 5.51 10.51 -23.30
N ARG A 20 6.56 11.35 -23.16
CA ARG A 20 7.22 11.62 -21.88
C ARG A 20 6.24 12.16 -20.84
N ASN A 21 5.45 13.17 -21.19
CA ASN A 21 4.47 13.74 -20.27
C ASN A 21 3.42 12.70 -19.85
N SER A 22 2.90 11.90 -20.79
CA SER A 22 1.95 10.83 -20.45
C SER A 22 2.57 9.76 -19.55
N SER A 23 3.85 9.41 -19.74
CA SER A 23 4.58 8.49 -18.86
C SER A 23 4.71 9.06 -17.45
N PHE A 24 5.13 10.32 -17.35
CA PHE A 24 5.28 11.03 -16.08
C PHE A 24 3.96 11.14 -15.30
N TYR A 25 2.84 11.48 -15.97
CA TYR A 25 1.53 11.53 -15.31
C TYR A 25 1.06 10.15 -14.81
N LYS A 26 1.32 9.09 -15.58
CA LYS A 26 1.05 7.71 -15.14
C LYS A 26 1.93 7.32 -13.96
N SER A 27 3.19 7.74 -13.97
CA SER A 27 4.15 7.51 -12.89
C SER A 27 3.66 8.11 -11.57
N GLN A 28 3.41 9.42 -11.60
CA GLN A 28 2.90 10.14 -10.45
C GLN A 28 1.59 9.54 -9.94
N MET A 29 0.62 9.26 -10.82
CA MET A 29 -0.66 8.68 -10.40
C MET A 29 -0.47 7.32 -9.70
N THR A 30 0.43 6.48 -10.18
CA THR A 30 0.70 5.16 -9.60
C THR A 30 1.35 5.26 -8.21
N LEU A 31 2.30 6.18 -8.02
CA LEU A 31 2.90 6.43 -6.71
C LEU A 31 1.86 6.89 -5.68
N HIS A 32 0.93 7.76 -6.09
CA HIS A 32 -0.18 8.19 -5.22
C HIS A 32 -1.08 7.00 -4.85
N LEU A 33 -1.38 6.09 -5.78
CA LEU A 33 -2.17 4.90 -5.50
C LEU A 33 -1.49 3.94 -4.51
N TYR A 34 -0.17 3.72 -4.65
CA TYR A 34 0.59 2.92 -3.67
C TYR A 34 0.61 3.58 -2.29
N PHE A 35 0.76 4.89 -2.24
CA PHE A 35 0.70 5.63 -0.98
C PHE A 35 -0.66 5.48 -0.30
N MET A 36 -1.76 5.67 -1.04
CA MET A 36 -3.12 5.51 -0.51
C MET A 36 -3.37 4.09 -0.03
N THR A 37 -2.91 3.09 -0.79
CA THR A 37 -2.99 1.68 -0.40
C THR A 37 -2.25 1.44 0.92
N ALA A 38 -1.02 1.93 1.04
CA ALA A 38 -0.20 1.75 2.23
C ALA A 38 -0.80 2.44 3.46
N VAL A 39 -1.40 3.63 3.29
CA VAL A 39 -2.13 4.31 4.36
C VAL A 39 -3.34 3.50 4.79
N LEU A 40 -4.13 3.03 3.82
CA LEU A 40 -5.33 2.25 4.07
C LEU A 40 -5.00 0.99 4.86
N TRP A 41 -4.06 0.17 4.36
CA TRP A 41 -3.59 -1.04 5.04
C TRP A 41 -2.93 -0.74 6.38
N GLY A 42 -2.12 0.31 6.46
CA GLY A 42 -1.42 0.66 7.71
C GLY A 42 -2.40 0.98 8.83
N VAL A 43 -3.48 1.70 8.51
CA VAL A 43 -4.53 2.04 9.47
C VAL A 43 -5.40 0.82 9.79
N THR A 44 -5.92 0.13 8.77
CA THR A 44 -6.80 -1.03 8.97
C THR A 44 -6.12 -2.16 9.72
N ASN A 45 -4.81 -2.37 9.55
CA ASN A 45 -4.05 -3.38 10.28
C ASN A 45 -4.09 -3.15 11.80
N VAL A 46 -3.94 -1.89 12.24
CA VAL A 46 -4.04 -1.55 13.67
C VAL A 46 -5.47 -1.68 14.16
N LEU A 47 -6.44 -1.20 13.38
CA LEU A 47 -7.86 -1.28 13.75
C LEU A 47 -8.35 -2.74 13.84
N LEU A 48 -7.93 -3.62 12.91
CA LEU A 48 -8.26 -5.04 12.94
C LEU A 48 -7.70 -5.70 14.20
N LYS A 49 -6.43 -5.43 14.53
CA LYS A 49 -5.79 -5.92 15.76
C LYS A 49 -6.51 -5.40 17.01
N ARG A 50 -6.94 -4.14 17.01
CA ARG A 50 -7.69 -3.55 18.12
C ARG A 50 -9.09 -4.18 18.26
N ASN A 51 -9.80 -4.34 17.15
CA ASN A 51 -11.16 -4.87 17.11
C ASN A 51 -11.22 -6.38 17.39
N SER A 52 -10.11 -7.10 17.24
CA SER A 52 -10.00 -8.52 17.56
C SER A 52 -9.52 -8.82 18.99
N LYS A 53 -9.22 -7.80 19.82
CA LYS A 53 -8.70 -8.01 21.19
C LYS A 53 -9.60 -8.91 22.05
N GLY A 54 -10.93 -8.78 21.92
CA GLY A 54 -11.90 -9.58 22.68
C GLY A 54 -12.01 -11.06 22.27
N ILE A 55 -11.34 -11.49 21.19
CA ILE A 55 -11.21 -12.91 20.86
C ILE A 55 -10.50 -13.67 21.99
N LYS A 56 -9.51 -13.04 22.63
CA LYS A 56 -8.66 -13.69 23.65
C LYS A 56 -9.41 -14.12 24.91
N ASP A 57 -10.59 -13.54 25.12
CA ASP A 57 -11.46 -13.85 26.25
C ASP A 57 -12.33 -15.10 25.99
N ILE A 58 -12.36 -15.60 24.74
CA ILE A 58 -13.09 -16.80 24.35
C ILE A 58 -12.18 -18.01 24.52
N LYS A 59 -12.41 -18.79 25.57
CA LYS A 59 -11.74 -20.08 25.79
C LYS A 59 -12.78 -21.17 25.90
N ILE A 60 -12.74 -22.11 24.96
CA ILE A 60 -13.52 -23.34 25.03
C ILE A 60 -12.57 -24.46 25.42
N GLU A 61 -12.77 -25.01 26.61
CA GLU A 61 -12.02 -26.17 27.06
C GLU A 61 -12.48 -27.41 26.28
N ASN A 62 -11.52 -28.27 25.92
CA ASN A 62 -11.73 -29.59 25.30
C ASN A 62 -12.05 -29.67 23.80
N SER A 63 -12.01 -28.57 23.01
CA SER A 63 -12.04 -28.69 21.55
C SER A 63 -11.44 -27.49 20.80
N LYS A 64 -10.36 -27.73 20.05
CA LYS A 64 -9.72 -26.71 19.19
C LYS A 64 -10.63 -26.23 18.05
N VAL A 65 -11.42 -27.14 17.49
CA VAL A 65 -12.34 -26.81 16.38
C VAL A 65 -13.47 -25.90 16.88
N ASN A 66 -14.06 -26.22 18.04
CA ASN A 66 -15.11 -25.40 18.62
C ASN A 66 -14.58 -24.04 19.06
N GLN A 67 -13.34 -23.99 19.57
CA GLN A 67 -12.67 -22.73 19.88
C GLN A 67 -12.55 -21.85 18.62
N ILE A 68 -11.99 -22.36 17.52
CA ILE A 68 -11.88 -21.61 16.26
C ILE A 68 -13.25 -21.14 15.77
N LEU A 69 -14.28 -21.99 15.85
CA LEU A 69 -15.63 -21.65 15.41
C LEU A 69 -16.25 -20.53 16.28
N ALA A 70 -16.01 -20.55 17.58
CA ALA A 70 -16.47 -19.51 18.50
C ALA A 70 -15.74 -18.18 18.30
N GLU A 71 -14.42 -18.22 18.08
CA GLU A 71 -13.61 -17.05 17.73
C GLU A 71 -14.06 -16.44 16.40
N LEU A 72 -14.30 -17.28 15.38
CA LEU A 72 -14.80 -16.85 14.07
C LEU A 72 -16.21 -16.25 14.18
N LYS A 73 -17.09 -16.87 14.98
CA LYS A 73 -18.43 -16.33 15.24
C LYS A 73 -18.36 -14.95 15.90
N TYR A 74 -17.49 -14.76 16.89
CA TYR A 74 -17.29 -13.47 17.54
C TYR A 74 -16.78 -12.40 16.57
N LEU A 75 -15.82 -12.76 15.72
CA LEU A 75 -15.33 -11.86 14.67
C LEU A 75 -16.42 -11.49 13.67
N ALA A 76 -17.22 -12.47 13.25
CA ALA A 76 -18.30 -12.28 12.29
C ALA A 76 -19.45 -11.43 12.85
N THR A 77 -19.74 -11.52 14.16
CA THR A 77 -20.76 -10.69 14.81
C THR A 77 -20.25 -9.29 15.19
N ASN A 78 -18.94 -9.07 15.19
CA ASN A 78 -18.36 -7.76 15.45
C ASN A 78 -18.40 -6.86 14.20
N TRP A 79 -19.43 -6.01 14.13
CA TRP A 79 -19.61 -5.06 13.03
C TRP A 79 -18.40 -4.13 12.80
N LYS A 80 -17.67 -3.76 13.86
CA LYS A 80 -16.45 -2.93 13.73
C LYS A 80 -15.32 -3.70 13.06
N TYR A 81 -15.20 -5.00 13.35
CA TYR A 81 -14.24 -5.87 12.68
C TYR A 81 -14.61 -6.04 11.21
N PHE A 82 -15.88 -6.36 10.92
CA PHE A 82 -16.35 -6.58 9.55
C PHE A 82 -16.19 -5.33 8.66
N THR A 83 -16.56 -4.16 9.17
CA THR A 83 -16.37 -2.89 8.45
C THR A 83 -14.90 -2.60 8.19
N THR A 84 -14.04 -2.77 9.19
CA THR A 84 -12.59 -2.58 9.02
C THR A 84 -12.01 -3.60 8.02
N PHE A 85 -12.47 -4.85 8.05
CA PHE A 85 -12.08 -5.88 7.10
C PHE A 85 -12.52 -5.54 5.67
N GLY A 86 -13.75 -5.04 5.48
CA GLY A 86 -14.23 -4.58 4.18
C GLY A 86 -13.37 -3.45 3.61
N VAL A 87 -13.04 -2.45 4.44
CA VAL A 87 -12.13 -1.36 4.06
C VAL A 87 -10.73 -1.89 3.74
N ASN A 88 -10.24 -2.89 4.48
CA ASN A 88 -8.94 -3.53 4.21
C ASN A 88 -8.89 -4.20 2.83
N GLN A 89 -10.00 -4.80 2.37
CA GLN A 89 -10.08 -5.41 1.04
C GLN A 89 -10.09 -4.38 -0.10
N LEU A 90 -10.58 -3.15 0.14
CA LEU A 90 -10.47 -2.06 -0.85
C LEU A 90 -9.01 -1.71 -1.14
N GLY A 91 -8.11 -1.89 -0.16
CA GLY A 91 -6.67 -1.74 -0.37
C GLY A 91 -6.13 -2.68 -1.45
N SER A 92 -6.60 -3.93 -1.48
CA SER A 92 -6.22 -4.89 -2.52
C SER A 92 -6.65 -4.46 -3.91
N VAL A 93 -7.84 -3.84 -4.04
CA VAL A 93 -8.34 -3.32 -5.32
C VAL A 93 -7.49 -2.15 -5.82
N LEU A 94 -7.20 -1.18 -4.93
CA LEU A 94 -6.32 -0.05 -5.24
C LEU A 94 -4.92 -0.51 -5.63
N TYR A 95 -4.37 -1.47 -4.88
CA TYR A 95 -3.06 -2.05 -5.15
C TYR A 95 -3.00 -2.76 -6.49
N PHE A 96 -3.99 -3.59 -6.79
CA PHE A 96 -4.08 -4.28 -8.07
C PHE A 96 -4.18 -3.28 -9.23
N TYR A 97 -4.99 -2.23 -9.09
CA TYR A 97 -5.07 -1.18 -10.11
C TYR A 97 -3.73 -0.47 -10.31
N ALA A 98 -3.00 -0.16 -9.24
CA ALA A 98 -1.68 0.46 -9.31
C ALA A 98 -0.64 -0.43 -10.03
N LEU A 99 -0.63 -1.74 -9.73
CA LEU A 99 0.27 -2.70 -10.38
C LEU A 99 0.07 -2.79 -11.90
N ASN A 100 -1.16 -2.64 -12.38
CA ASN A 100 -1.48 -2.71 -13.80
C ASN A 100 -0.95 -1.50 -14.61
N GLN A 101 -0.49 -0.43 -13.95
CA GLN A 101 0.00 0.79 -14.61
C GLN A 101 1.44 0.71 -15.15
N LYS A 102 2.08 -0.48 -15.13
CA LYS A 102 3.39 -0.77 -15.76
C LYS A 102 4.60 0.06 -15.28
N LEU A 103 4.51 0.77 -14.15
CA LEU A 103 5.55 1.72 -13.76
C LEU A 103 6.84 1.08 -13.22
N SER A 104 6.76 -0.08 -12.58
CA SER A 104 7.90 -0.69 -11.89
C SER A 104 7.78 -2.20 -11.89
N SER A 105 8.90 -2.91 -11.71
CA SER A 105 8.86 -4.35 -11.48
C SER A 105 8.01 -4.65 -10.24
N LEU A 106 7.16 -5.68 -10.33
CA LEU A 106 6.24 -6.09 -9.27
C LEU A 106 6.91 -6.15 -7.90
N SER A 107 8.15 -6.64 -7.84
CA SER A 107 8.93 -6.75 -6.62
C SER A 107 9.21 -5.41 -5.95
N VAL A 108 9.56 -4.36 -6.71
CA VAL A 108 9.86 -3.03 -6.14
C VAL A 108 8.59 -2.40 -5.58
N ALA A 109 7.47 -2.52 -6.29
CA ALA A 109 6.17 -2.03 -5.83
C ALA A 109 5.73 -2.68 -4.51
N VAL A 110 5.93 -4.00 -4.37
CA VAL A 110 5.64 -4.75 -3.14
C VAL A 110 6.52 -4.26 -1.99
N ILE A 111 7.84 -4.15 -2.19
CA ILE A 111 8.79 -3.72 -1.15
C ILE A 111 8.48 -2.30 -0.69
N PHE A 112 8.19 -1.39 -1.62
CA PHE A 112 7.82 -0.01 -1.33
C PHE A 112 6.52 0.07 -0.50
N THR A 113 5.44 -0.52 -1.02
CA THR A 113 4.11 -0.45 -0.40
C THR A 113 4.10 -1.10 0.98
N ASN A 114 4.75 -2.26 1.13
CA ASN A 114 4.78 -2.99 2.40
C ASN A 114 5.59 -2.24 3.47
N SER A 115 6.72 -1.65 3.08
CA SER A 115 7.55 -0.86 4.00
C SER A 115 6.85 0.41 4.46
N LEU A 116 6.18 1.10 3.54
CA LEU A 116 5.35 2.26 3.87
C LEU A 116 4.17 1.85 4.76
N THR A 117 3.51 0.72 4.48
CA THR A 117 2.44 0.16 5.31
C THR A 117 2.92 -0.07 6.74
N MET A 118 4.14 -0.61 6.92
CA MET A 118 4.75 -0.81 8.24
C MET A 118 5.00 0.52 8.96
N LEU A 119 5.47 1.56 8.26
CA LEU A 119 5.64 2.90 8.83
C LEU A 119 4.30 3.49 9.28
N ILE A 120 3.28 3.44 8.43
CA ILE A 120 1.94 3.95 8.77
C ILE A 120 1.31 3.13 9.91
N THR A 121 1.47 1.81 9.91
CA THR A 121 1.03 0.92 11.00
C THR A 121 1.68 1.33 12.31
N SER A 122 2.98 1.65 12.27
CA SER A 122 3.73 2.08 13.45
C SER A 122 3.21 3.40 13.99
N VAL A 123 3.09 4.41 13.14
CA VAL A 123 2.53 5.72 13.50
C VAL A 123 1.10 5.57 14.04
N THR A 124 0.26 4.80 13.36
CA THR A 124 -1.13 4.55 13.78
C THR A 124 -1.18 3.86 15.13
N SER A 125 -0.31 2.87 15.38
CA SER A 125 -0.25 2.17 16.67
C SER A 125 0.15 3.09 17.83
N ILE A 126 1.07 4.04 17.58
CA ILE A 126 1.44 5.06 18.56
C ILE A 126 0.23 5.96 18.85
N VAL A 127 -0.44 6.46 17.80
CA VAL A 127 -1.56 7.41 17.94
C VAL A 127 -2.80 6.77 18.58
N LEU A 128 -3.16 5.55 18.17
CA LEU A 128 -4.40 4.89 18.60
C LEU A 128 -4.26 4.05 19.86
N GLU A 129 -3.09 3.45 20.09
CA GLU A 129 -2.87 2.50 21.19
C GLU A 129 -1.82 2.98 22.21
N ASN A 130 -1.21 4.16 22.03
CA ASN A 130 -0.09 4.67 22.83
C ASN A 130 1.07 3.66 22.95
N HIS A 131 1.22 2.80 21.95
CA HIS A 131 2.22 1.74 21.98
C HIS A 131 3.62 2.32 21.74
N LYS A 132 4.59 1.97 22.59
CA LYS A 132 5.99 2.37 22.36
C LYS A 132 6.59 1.53 21.23
N ILE A 133 7.16 2.18 20.23
CA ILE A 133 7.83 1.52 19.10
C ILE A 133 9.32 1.80 19.14
N SER A 134 10.11 0.80 18.74
CA SER A 134 11.56 0.92 18.63
C SER A 134 11.95 1.83 17.45
N LEU A 135 12.77 2.84 17.72
CA LEU A 135 13.30 3.75 16.70
C LEU A 135 14.06 3.01 15.60
N ARG A 136 14.63 1.83 15.90
CA ARG A 136 15.33 0.98 14.92
C ARG A 136 14.40 0.47 13.82
N ILE A 137 13.16 0.11 14.18
CA ILE A 137 12.15 -0.38 13.22
C ILE A 137 11.72 0.78 12.32
N LEU A 138 11.52 1.97 12.90
CA LEU A 138 11.17 3.16 12.15
C LEU A 138 12.28 3.55 11.18
N LEU A 139 13.54 3.58 11.65
CA LEU A 139 14.69 3.91 10.82
C LEU A 139 14.87 2.93 9.66
N GLY A 140 14.74 1.62 9.94
CA GLY A 140 14.78 0.59 8.90
C GLY A 140 13.66 0.77 7.87
N GLY A 141 12.43 1.01 8.32
CA GLY A 141 11.30 1.25 7.41
C GLY A 141 11.48 2.48 6.52
N VAL A 142 12.01 3.59 7.08
CA VAL A 142 12.34 4.80 6.32
C VAL A 142 13.41 4.50 5.28
N LEU A 143 14.49 3.80 5.66
CA LEU A 143 15.58 3.48 4.75
C LEU A 143 15.12 2.61 3.57
N VAL A 144 14.28 1.59 3.83
CA VAL A 144 13.72 0.73 2.76
C VAL A 144 12.78 1.53 1.86
N THR A 145 11.96 2.41 2.41
CA THR A 145 11.04 3.26 1.63
C THR A 145 11.82 4.22 0.74
N LEU A 146 12.89 4.85 1.24
CA LEU A 146 13.76 5.72 0.46
C LEU A 146 14.49 4.95 -0.64
N GLY A 147 15.09 3.80 -0.32
CA GLY A 147 15.81 2.97 -1.30
C GLY A 147 14.89 2.47 -2.43
N SER A 148 13.68 2.02 -2.10
CA SER A 148 12.71 1.59 -3.11
C SER A 148 12.18 2.75 -3.96
N SER A 149 11.99 3.94 -3.38
CA SER A 149 11.63 5.16 -4.13
C SER A 149 12.70 5.54 -5.14
N LEU A 150 13.98 5.47 -4.75
CA LEU A 150 15.10 5.73 -5.64
C LEU A 150 15.14 4.75 -6.81
N ILE A 151 14.89 3.46 -6.57
CA ILE A 151 14.83 2.44 -7.62
C ILE A 151 13.68 2.74 -8.61
N CYS A 152 12.51 3.16 -8.12
CA CYS A 152 11.39 3.54 -8.99
C CYS A 152 11.73 4.72 -9.91
N ILE A 153 12.42 5.74 -9.39
CA ILE A 153 12.82 6.93 -10.17
C ILE A 153 13.93 6.58 -11.17
N SER A 154 14.92 5.79 -10.76
CA SER A 154 16.03 5.39 -11.63
C SER A 154 15.58 4.48 -12.78
N HIS A 155 14.52 3.70 -12.61
CA HIS A 155 13.97 2.85 -13.67
C HIS A 155 13.21 3.67 -14.75
N GLU A 156 12.87 4.93 -14.47
CA GLU A 156 12.20 5.83 -15.41
C GLU A 156 13.19 6.71 -16.21
N SER A 157 14.49 6.67 -15.87
CA SER A 157 15.58 7.45 -16.50
C SER A 157 16.23 6.68 -17.65
#